data_AF-A0A1X7V7Q5-F1
#
_entry.id   AF-A0A1X7V7Q5-F1
#
_cell.length_a   1.000
_cell.length_b   1.000
_cell.length_c   1.000
_cell.angle_alpha   90.00
_cell.angle_beta   90.00
_cell.angle_gamma   90.00
#
_symmetry.space_group_name_H-M   'P 1'
#
loop_
_entity.id
_entity.type
_entity.pdbx_description
1 polymer ?
#
loop_
_entity_poly.entity_id
_entity_poly.type
_entity_poly.pdbx_seq_one_letter_code
_entity_poly.pdbx_strand_id
1 'polypeptide(L)'
;MLFCNRKLRTREASKFVIILQQSEFSGIVFTAVSSNNRLIIDTQIEDDGANGLKLNRIASIGLPQNIINIVESDIIDLSFTLYNQSVFFPVRDPPPNTIVGSSVIGARIGGVADGTKLPDPLIITLSLNRVINASNPRCVSWNFTTAGGRGNWSTDGCNTRLNTTDDLSFIACHCDHLTNFACLVDVSARVSEPTQPPQYVNVTLEVVSIVGETKNKRS
;
A
#
# COMPACT_ATOMS: atom_id res chain seq x y z
N MET A 1 -1.96 -7.34 -26.60
CA MET A 1 -1.87 -7.11 -25.15
C MET A 1 -1.88 -8.44 -24.39
N LEU A 2 -0.74 -8.89 -23.91
CA LEU A 2 -0.66 -9.95 -22.90
C LEU A 2 -0.35 -9.31 -21.55
N PHE A 3 -1.37 -9.09 -20.73
CA PHE A 3 -1.17 -8.79 -19.31
C PHE A 3 -0.87 -10.11 -18.60
N CYS A 4 0.40 -10.35 -18.25
CA CYS A 4 0.73 -11.46 -17.36
C CYS A 4 0.50 -11.00 -15.91
N ASN A 5 -0.72 -11.21 -15.42
CA ASN A 5 -1.08 -10.90 -14.05
C ASN A 5 -0.78 -12.13 -13.17
N ARG A 6 0.24 -12.02 -12.31
CA ARG A 6 0.56 -13.08 -11.34
C ARG A 6 0.30 -12.60 -9.91
N LYS A 7 -0.70 -13.21 -9.26
CA LYS A 7 -0.99 -12.99 -7.84
C LYS A 7 -0.27 -14.07 -7.02
N LEU A 8 0.64 -13.66 -6.14
CA LEU A 8 1.31 -14.52 -5.18
C LEU A 8 0.80 -14.15 -3.78
N ARG A 9 0.09 -15.06 -3.13
CA ARG A 9 -0.48 -14.84 -1.80
C ARG A 9 0.20 -15.75 -0.78
N THR A 10 0.76 -15.14 0.26
CA THR A 10 1.24 -15.83 1.46
C THR A 10 0.34 -15.45 2.64
N ARG A 11 0.59 -16.03 3.84
CA ARG A 11 -0.13 -15.63 5.07
C ARG A 11 0.09 -14.18 5.45
N GLU A 12 1.24 -13.62 5.05
CA GLU A 12 1.77 -12.36 5.58
C GLU A 12 1.66 -11.21 4.58
N ALA A 13 1.76 -11.53 3.29
CA ALA A 13 1.70 -10.54 2.21
C ALA A 13 1.01 -11.08 0.95
N SER A 14 0.37 -10.17 0.22
CA SER A 14 -0.16 -10.40 -1.13
C SER A 14 0.62 -9.57 -2.13
N LYS A 15 1.29 -10.23 -3.07
CA LYS A 15 2.05 -9.60 -4.15
C LYS A 15 1.31 -9.76 -5.48
N PHE A 16 1.28 -8.70 -6.27
CA PHE A 16 0.71 -8.67 -7.62
C PHE A 16 1.76 -8.17 -8.58
N VAL A 17 2.02 -8.94 -9.63
CA VAL A 17 3.03 -8.63 -10.65
C VAL A 17 2.33 -8.40 -11.99
N ILE A 18 2.77 -7.35 -12.70
CA ILE A 18 2.26 -6.94 -14.00
C ILE A 18 3.45 -6.69 -14.90
N ILE A 19 3.48 -7.37 -16.04
CA ILE A 19 4.49 -7.16 -17.07
C ILE A 19 3.77 -6.64 -18.30
N LEU A 20 4.23 -5.51 -18.82
CA LEU A 20 3.64 -4.86 -19.99
C LEU A 20 4.69 -4.05 -20.78
N GLN A 21 4.34 -3.72 -22.02
CA GLN A 21 5.16 -2.85 -22.85
C GLN A 21 5.11 -1.41 -22.32
N GLN A 22 6.24 -0.71 -22.33
CA GLN A 22 6.34 0.68 -21.89
C GLN A 22 5.42 1.59 -22.72
N SER A 23 5.30 1.32 -24.02
CA SER A 23 4.40 2.04 -24.93
C SER A 23 2.90 1.88 -24.59
N GLU A 24 2.54 0.86 -23.81
CA GLU A 24 1.17 0.58 -23.39
C GLU A 24 0.86 1.18 -22.00
N PHE A 25 1.84 1.76 -21.31
CA PHE A 25 1.66 2.27 -19.95
C PHE A 25 1.14 3.72 -19.94
N SER A 26 -0.06 3.90 -19.39
CA SER A 26 -0.71 5.22 -19.22
C SER A 26 -0.97 5.57 -17.75
N GLY A 27 -0.26 4.93 -16.82
CA GLY A 27 -0.55 4.97 -15.39
C GLY A 27 -1.34 3.75 -14.93
N ILE A 28 -1.27 3.43 -13.63
CA ILE A 28 -1.98 2.30 -13.06
C ILE A 28 -2.27 2.51 -11.57
N VAL A 29 -3.43 2.04 -11.11
CA VAL A 29 -3.80 2.10 -9.69
C VAL A 29 -4.02 0.70 -9.17
N PHE A 30 -3.18 0.27 -8.24
CA PHE A 30 -3.40 -0.97 -7.50
C PHE A 30 -4.32 -0.68 -6.31
N THR A 31 -5.43 -1.42 -6.19
CA THR A 31 -6.39 -1.29 -5.10
C THR A 31 -6.61 -2.62 -4.40
N ALA A 32 -6.51 -2.61 -3.07
CA ALA A 32 -6.83 -3.73 -2.19
C ALA A 32 -8.13 -3.46 -1.42
N VAL A 33 -9.08 -4.38 -1.51
CA VAL A 33 -10.42 -4.28 -0.89
C VAL A 33 -10.71 -5.53 -0.08
N SER A 34 -11.33 -5.37 1.09
CA SER A 34 -11.92 -6.48 1.85
C SER A 34 -13.37 -6.68 1.45
N SER A 35 -13.74 -7.84 0.90
CA SER A 35 -15.12 -8.17 0.56
C SER A 35 -15.45 -9.58 1.02
N ASN A 36 -16.51 -9.74 1.82
CA ASN A 36 -16.91 -11.03 2.41
C ASN A 36 -15.73 -11.75 3.10
N ASN A 37 -14.95 -11.01 3.90
CA ASN A 37 -13.73 -11.49 4.57
C ASN A 37 -12.62 -11.99 3.62
N ARG A 38 -12.68 -11.65 2.33
CA ARG A 38 -11.67 -11.99 1.32
C ARG A 38 -10.97 -10.73 0.80
N LEU A 39 -9.67 -10.84 0.58
CA LEU A 39 -8.87 -9.79 -0.04
C LEU A 39 -9.02 -9.84 -1.56
N ILE A 40 -9.71 -8.86 -2.11
CA ILE A 40 -9.80 -8.58 -3.54
C ILE A 40 -8.71 -7.57 -3.89
N ILE A 41 -8.04 -7.82 -5.02
CA ILE A 41 -7.01 -6.95 -5.57
C ILE A 41 -7.41 -6.64 -7.00
N ASP A 42 -7.45 -5.37 -7.35
CA ASP A 42 -7.84 -4.90 -8.67
C ASP A 42 -6.95 -3.75 -9.14
N THR A 43 -6.80 -3.61 -10.45
CA THR A 43 -6.04 -2.55 -11.11
C THR A 43 -6.91 -1.58 -11.92
N GLN A 44 -8.22 -1.82 -11.99
CA GLN A 44 -9.17 -1.11 -12.87
C GLN A 44 -10.28 -0.38 -12.11
N ILE A 45 -10.17 -0.23 -10.79
CA ILE A 45 -11.12 0.59 -10.03
C ILE A 45 -10.75 2.06 -10.25
N GLU A 46 -11.12 2.59 -11.42
CA GLU A 46 -11.44 4.01 -11.52
C GLU A 46 -12.52 4.31 -10.48
N ASP A 47 -12.40 5.47 -9.84
CA ASP A 47 -13.24 5.92 -8.74
C ASP A 47 -14.65 6.22 -9.26
N ASP A 48 -15.40 5.17 -9.57
CA ASP A 48 -16.71 5.23 -10.20
C ASP A 48 -17.78 5.50 -9.14
N GLY A 49 -17.71 6.69 -8.52
CA GLY A 49 -18.80 7.41 -7.84
C GLY A 49 -19.65 6.67 -6.79
N ALA A 50 -19.33 5.43 -6.43
CA ALA A 50 -20.18 4.57 -5.62
C ALA A 50 -19.67 4.55 -4.19
N ASN A 51 -20.39 5.25 -3.32
CA ASN A 51 -20.20 5.29 -1.87
C ASN A 51 -20.01 3.90 -1.20
N GLY A 52 -20.35 2.80 -1.88
CA GLY A 52 -20.16 1.42 -1.41
C GLY A 52 -18.73 0.88 -1.47
N LEU A 53 -17.85 1.34 -2.37
CA LEU A 53 -16.45 0.87 -2.45
C LEU A 53 -15.52 1.60 -1.48
N LYS A 54 -15.94 2.77 -0.98
CA LYS A 54 -15.16 3.55 -0.02
C LYS A 54 -15.06 2.83 1.33
N LEU A 55 -16.06 2.09 1.78
CA LEU A 55 -16.08 1.52 3.14
C LEU A 55 -15.15 0.30 3.34
N ASN A 56 -14.80 -0.38 2.25
CA ASN A 56 -14.12 -1.69 2.27
C ASN A 56 -12.69 -1.65 1.72
N ARG A 57 -12.26 -0.48 1.24
CA ARG A 57 -10.90 -0.27 0.74
C ARG A 57 -9.90 -0.41 1.89
N ILE A 58 -8.87 -1.24 1.72
CA ILE A 58 -7.78 -1.40 2.69
C ILE A 58 -6.67 -0.41 2.36
N ALA A 59 -6.23 -0.42 1.11
CA ALA A 59 -5.20 0.46 0.60
C ALA A 59 -5.28 0.57 -0.93
N SER A 60 -4.80 1.68 -1.48
CA SER A 60 -4.51 1.80 -2.90
C SER A 60 -3.23 2.59 -3.14
N ILE A 61 -2.55 2.33 -4.25
CA ILE A 61 -1.34 3.03 -4.69
C ILE A 61 -1.40 3.22 -6.20
N GLY A 62 -1.34 4.48 -6.62
CA GLY A 62 -1.31 4.88 -8.03
C GLY A 62 0.11 5.21 -8.48
N LEU A 63 0.56 4.60 -9.57
CA LEU A 63 1.77 5.02 -10.28
C LEU A 63 1.36 5.92 -11.46
N PRO A 64 1.91 7.14 -11.55
CA PRO A 64 1.63 8.06 -12.64
C PRO A 64 2.28 7.60 -13.94
N GLN A 65 1.76 8.06 -15.08
CA GLN A 65 2.32 7.73 -16.41
C GLN A 65 3.81 8.07 -16.52
N ASN A 66 4.24 9.16 -15.87
CA ASN A 66 5.60 9.69 -15.96
C ASN A 66 6.70 8.80 -15.36
N ILE A 67 6.36 7.64 -14.76
CA ILE A 67 7.39 6.64 -14.39
C ILE A 67 8.13 6.07 -15.61
N ILE A 68 7.55 6.16 -16.82
CA ILE A 68 8.25 5.72 -18.04
C ILE A 68 9.59 6.44 -18.22
N ASN A 69 9.72 7.66 -17.70
CA ASN A 69 10.94 8.47 -17.80
C ASN A 69 12.10 7.94 -16.93
N ILE A 70 11.83 6.98 -16.03
CA ILE A 70 12.85 6.37 -15.17
C ILE A 70 13.08 4.88 -15.48
N VAL A 71 12.41 4.35 -16.50
CA VAL A 71 12.54 2.95 -16.91
C VAL A 71 13.34 2.89 -18.22
N GLU A 72 14.49 2.24 -18.17
CA GLU A 72 15.39 2.14 -19.33
C GLU A 72 14.97 1.04 -20.34
N SER A 73 14.06 0.16 -19.95
CA SER A 73 13.62 -1.01 -20.73
C SER A 73 12.28 -0.75 -21.45
N ASP A 74 12.13 -1.30 -22.65
CA ASP A 74 10.86 -1.32 -23.41
C ASP A 74 9.76 -2.14 -22.71
N ILE A 75 10.15 -3.00 -21.75
CA ILE A 75 9.23 -3.76 -20.91
C ILE A 75 9.31 -3.21 -19.49
N ILE A 76 8.13 -2.91 -18.92
CA ILE A 76 7.98 -2.55 -17.52
C ILE A 76 7.57 -3.80 -16.72
N ASP A 77 8.34 -4.14 -15.69
CA ASP A 77 7.97 -5.13 -14.67
C ASP A 77 7.53 -4.39 -13.41
N LEU A 78 6.24 -4.35 -13.15
CA LEU A 78 5.66 -3.74 -11.96
C LEU A 78 5.33 -4.80 -10.93
N SER A 79 5.63 -4.52 -9.66
CA SER A 79 5.06 -5.31 -8.58
C SER A 79 4.55 -4.48 -7.42
N PHE A 80 3.37 -4.85 -6.95
CA PHE A 80 2.70 -4.27 -5.81
C PHE A 80 2.66 -5.29 -4.69
N THR A 81 2.87 -4.85 -3.45
CA THR A 81 2.79 -5.74 -2.29
C THR A 81 1.94 -5.09 -1.21
N LEU A 82 0.95 -5.83 -0.71
CA LEU A 82 0.19 -5.48 0.48
C LEU A 82 0.59 -6.42 1.61
N TYR A 83 1.13 -5.88 2.68
CA TYR A 83 1.41 -6.62 3.91
C TYR A 83 0.26 -6.43 4.89
N ASN A 84 -0.29 -7.54 5.37
CA ASN A 84 -1.40 -7.51 6.31
C ASN A 84 -0.93 -7.20 7.74
N GLN A 85 0.35 -7.38 8.02
CA GLN A 85 0.96 -7.13 9.32
C GLN A 85 2.19 -6.22 9.19
N SER A 86 2.32 -5.26 10.09
CA SER A 86 3.46 -4.35 10.18
C SER A 86 4.68 -4.97 10.87
N VAL A 87 4.65 -6.24 11.25
CA VAL A 87 5.72 -6.93 12.01
C VAL A 87 7.06 -6.92 11.26
N PHE A 88 7.02 -6.91 9.92
CA PHE A 88 8.21 -6.78 9.06
C PHE A 88 8.81 -5.37 9.05
N PHE A 89 8.09 -4.40 9.60
CA PHE A 89 8.40 -2.98 9.56
C PHE A 89 8.27 -2.36 10.96
N PRO A 90 9.13 -2.78 11.90
CA PRO A 90 9.05 -2.32 13.28
C PRO A 90 9.31 -0.80 13.36
N VAL A 91 8.55 -0.12 14.21
CA VAL A 91 8.85 1.28 14.55
C VAL A 91 10.02 1.26 15.53
N ARG A 92 11.16 1.81 15.13
CA ARG A 92 12.36 1.91 15.99
C ARG A 92 12.42 3.29 16.60
N ASP A 93 12.71 3.35 17.89
CA ASP A 93 12.75 4.58 18.70
C ASP A 93 11.50 5.47 18.49
N PRO A 94 10.28 4.90 18.61
CA PRO A 94 9.06 5.66 18.37
C PRO A 94 8.94 6.81 19.37
N PRO A 95 8.40 7.97 18.96
CA PRO A 95 7.77 8.86 19.92
C PRO A 95 6.76 8.08 20.77
N PRO A 96 6.56 8.44 22.04
CA PRO A 96 5.58 7.77 22.90
C PRO A 96 4.23 7.62 22.20
N ASN A 97 3.57 6.48 22.38
CA ASN A 97 2.24 6.18 21.85
C ASN A 97 2.12 6.19 20.31
N THR A 98 3.23 6.12 19.56
CA THR A 98 3.20 6.00 18.10
C THR A 98 3.15 4.54 17.65
N ILE A 99 2.17 4.19 16.81
CA ILE A 99 2.06 2.86 16.18
C ILE A 99 1.80 2.96 14.68
N VAL A 100 1.95 1.85 13.96
CA VAL A 100 1.48 1.73 12.57
C VAL A 100 -0.04 1.54 12.58
N GLY A 101 -0.78 2.52 12.05
CA GLY A 101 -2.25 2.57 12.08
C GLY A 101 -2.95 1.97 10.85
N SER A 102 -2.19 1.60 9.82
CA SER A 102 -2.69 1.04 8.55
C SER A 102 -1.99 -0.28 8.19
N SER A 103 -2.45 -0.94 7.13
CA SER A 103 -1.63 -1.94 6.41
C SER A 103 -0.40 -1.27 5.78
N VAL A 104 0.60 -2.08 5.39
CA VAL A 104 1.76 -1.60 4.63
C VAL A 104 1.56 -1.94 3.16
N ILE A 105 1.74 -0.94 2.28
CA ILE A 105 1.63 -1.10 0.83
C ILE A 105 2.92 -0.68 0.14
N GLY A 106 3.39 -1.43 -0.84
CA GLY A 106 4.61 -1.09 -1.57
C GLY A 106 4.46 -1.26 -3.08
N ALA A 107 5.29 -0.53 -3.81
CA ALA A 107 5.44 -0.64 -5.25
C ALA A 107 6.92 -0.77 -5.62
N ARG A 108 7.21 -1.59 -6.61
CA ARG A 108 8.55 -1.80 -7.19
C ARG A 108 8.44 -1.80 -8.71
N ILE A 109 9.49 -1.28 -9.35
CA ILE A 109 9.68 -1.39 -10.79
C ILE A 109 10.98 -2.18 -11.01
N GLY A 110 10.95 -3.21 -11.85
CA GLY A 110 12.13 -4.00 -12.20
C GLY A 110 13.24 -3.11 -12.76
N GLY A 111 14.46 -3.28 -12.25
CA GLY A 111 15.62 -2.46 -12.63
C GLY A 111 15.71 -1.09 -11.94
N VAL A 112 14.68 -0.66 -11.19
CA VAL A 112 14.68 0.61 -10.46
C VAL A 112 14.90 0.35 -8.96
N ALA A 113 15.87 1.05 -8.37
CA ALA A 113 16.21 0.91 -6.96
C ALA A 113 15.16 1.54 -6.03
N ASP A 114 15.09 1.03 -4.80
CA ASP A 114 14.25 1.61 -3.74
C ASP A 114 14.72 3.02 -3.37
N GLY A 115 13.76 3.90 -3.06
CA GLY A 115 14.05 5.30 -2.75
C GLY A 115 14.34 6.17 -3.98
N THR A 116 14.33 5.60 -5.19
CA THR A 116 14.43 6.37 -6.44
C THR A 116 13.32 7.41 -6.51
N LYS A 117 13.68 8.66 -6.74
CA LYS A 117 12.75 9.78 -6.87
C LYS A 117 11.96 9.68 -8.17
N LEU A 118 10.67 9.99 -8.10
CA LEU A 118 9.76 10.00 -9.22
C LEU A 118 9.54 11.44 -9.73
N PRO A 119 9.32 11.64 -11.05
CA PRO A 119 8.97 12.95 -11.59
C PRO A 119 7.65 13.49 -11.01
N ASP A 120 6.67 12.60 -10.85
CA ASP A 120 5.38 12.87 -10.22
C ASP A 120 5.18 11.99 -8.99
N PRO A 121 4.51 12.50 -7.94
CA PRO A 121 4.27 11.73 -6.73
C PRO A 121 3.28 10.60 -6.95
N LEU A 122 3.51 9.49 -6.25
CA LEU A 122 2.52 8.43 -6.04
C LEU A 122 1.37 8.96 -5.20
N ILE A 123 0.15 8.62 -5.59
CA ILE A 123 -1.04 8.86 -4.78
C ILE A 123 -1.41 7.54 -4.10
N ILE A 124 -1.30 7.54 -2.77
CA ILE A 124 -1.57 6.38 -1.93
C ILE A 124 -2.74 6.70 -1.02
N THR A 125 -3.69 5.77 -0.90
CA THR A 125 -4.79 5.87 0.06
C THR A 125 -4.69 4.72 1.03
N LEU A 126 -4.70 5.00 2.33
CA LEU A 126 -4.60 4.01 3.39
C LEU A 126 -5.82 4.09 4.30
N SER A 127 -6.48 2.96 4.55
CA SER A 127 -7.49 2.88 5.59
C SER A 127 -6.81 2.80 6.96
N LEU A 128 -7.28 3.62 7.90
CA LEU A 128 -6.89 3.49 9.29
C LEU A 128 -7.80 2.49 9.98
N ASN A 129 -7.22 1.68 10.86
CA ASN A 129 -8.00 0.75 11.66
C ASN A 129 -8.95 1.52 12.60
N ARG A 130 -10.25 1.48 12.31
CA ARG A 130 -11.33 2.17 13.05
C ARG A 130 -11.41 1.83 14.53
N VAL A 131 -10.77 0.74 14.96
CA VAL A 131 -10.69 0.34 16.38
C VAL A 131 -9.71 1.25 17.16
N ILE A 132 -8.98 2.12 16.48
CA ILE A 132 -7.98 2.99 17.09
C ILE A 132 -8.58 4.40 17.24
N ASN A 133 -8.84 4.82 18.49
CA ASN A 133 -8.92 6.25 18.84
C ASN A 133 -7.52 6.85 18.63
N ALA A 134 -7.25 7.23 17.39
CA ALA A 134 -5.96 7.69 16.91
C ALA A 134 -6.04 9.16 16.52
N SER A 135 -4.93 9.87 16.72
CA SER A 135 -4.73 11.23 16.26
C SER A 135 -3.40 11.34 15.50
N ASN A 136 -3.15 12.52 14.91
CA ASN A 136 -1.89 12.83 14.25
C ASN A 136 -1.44 11.76 13.22
N PRO A 137 -2.26 11.44 12.21
CA PRO A 137 -1.87 10.54 11.14
C PRO A 137 -0.70 11.12 10.35
N ARG A 138 0.30 10.28 10.06
CA ARG A 138 1.49 10.65 9.30
C ARG A 138 1.81 9.58 8.27
N CYS A 139 1.76 9.95 7.00
CA CYS A 139 2.26 9.15 5.90
C CYS A 139 3.78 8.98 6.03
N VAL A 140 4.22 7.73 6.00
CA VAL A 140 5.63 7.37 6.12
C VAL A 140 6.05 6.37 5.04
N SER A 141 7.33 6.41 4.73
CA SER A 141 8.03 5.51 3.83
C SER A 141 9.05 4.69 4.61
N TRP A 142 9.24 3.43 4.22
CA TRP A 142 10.27 2.59 4.84
C TRP A 142 11.64 2.95 4.26
N ASN A 143 12.51 3.48 5.11
CA ASN A 143 13.89 3.82 4.75
C ASN A 143 14.85 2.75 5.27
N PHE A 144 15.36 1.92 4.35
CA PHE A 144 16.26 0.80 4.65
C PHE A 144 17.61 1.21 5.25
N THR A 145 18.07 2.44 5.00
CA THR A 145 19.42 2.90 5.41
C THR A 145 19.49 3.33 6.88
N THR A 146 18.34 3.65 7.48
CA THR A 146 18.27 4.14 8.86
C THR A 146 18.50 3.04 9.89
N ALA A 147 18.70 3.43 11.16
CA ALA A 147 18.93 2.52 12.29
C ALA A 147 20.08 1.53 12.08
N GLY A 148 21.13 1.95 11.37
CA GLY A 148 22.29 1.12 11.03
C GLY A 148 21.98 0.06 9.98
N GLY A 149 21.21 0.40 8.95
CA GLY A 149 20.82 -0.54 7.88
C GLY A 149 19.71 -1.52 8.24
N ARG A 150 19.11 -1.39 9.43
CA ARG A 150 17.99 -2.23 9.88
C ARG A 150 16.63 -1.70 9.46
N GLY A 151 16.62 -0.47 8.94
CA GLY A 151 15.44 0.25 8.48
C GLY A 151 14.55 0.81 9.57
N ASN A 152 13.87 1.90 9.25
CA ASN A 152 12.86 2.57 10.06
C ASN A 152 11.91 3.38 9.16
N TRP A 153 10.78 3.79 9.72
CA TRP A 153 9.85 4.70 9.07
C TRP A 153 10.41 6.12 9.01
N SER A 154 10.28 6.78 7.85
CA SER A 154 10.60 8.19 7.65
C SER A 154 9.42 8.93 7.01
N THR A 155 9.26 10.22 7.31
CA THR A 155 8.33 11.11 6.61
C THR A 155 8.94 11.72 5.34
N ASP A 156 10.23 11.50 5.09
CA ASP A 156 10.95 12.15 3.98
C ASP A 156 10.34 11.77 2.64
N GLY A 157 10.02 12.79 1.84
CA GLY A 157 9.41 12.62 0.52
C GLY A 157 7.94 12.21 0.54
N CYS A 158 7.28 12.15 1.70
CA CYS A 158 5.86 11.82 1.84
C CYS A 158 5.07 12.94 2.52
N ASN A 159 4.01 13.41 1.87
CA ASN A 159 3.09 14.41 2.40
C ASN A 159 1.75 13.78 2.80
N THR A 160 1.29 14.08 4.01
CA THR A 160 -0.02 13.65 4.51
C THR A 160 -1.11 14.62 4.06
N ARG A 161 -2.15 14.11 3.41
CA ARG A 161 -3.32 14.88 2.98
C ARG A 161 -4.52 14.44 3.82
N LEU A 162 -5.02 15.36 4.64
CA LEU A 162 -6.21 15.15 5.46
C LEU A 162 -7.45 15.61 4.70
N ASN A 163 -8.53 14.85 4.84
CA ASN A 163 -9.84 15.30 4.38
C ASN A 163 -10.34 16.41 5.32
N THR A 164 -11.11 17.35 4.79
CA THR A 164 -11.64 18.51 5.52
C THR A 164 -12.67 18.17 6.60
N THR A 165 -13.12 16.92 6.66
CA THR A 165 -14.25 16.48 7.49
C THR A 165 -13.86 15.79 8.80
N ASP A 166 -12.61 15.90 9.26
CA ASP A 166 -12.07 15.17 10.43
C ASP A 166 -12.26 13.63 10.38
N ASP A 167 -12.68 13.08 9.24
CA ASP A 167 -12.84 11.65 9.02
C ASP A 167 -11.48 11.02 8.72
N LEU A 168 -10.90 10.43 9.76
CA LEU A 168 -9.63 9.70 9.70
C LEU A 168 -9.78 8.25 9.21
N SER A 169 -10.94 7.85 8.68
CA SER A 169 -11.13 6.49 8.12
C SER A 169 -10.14 6.19 6.98
N PHE A 170 -9.77 7.23 6.21
CA PHE A 170 -8.86 7.14 5.08
C PHE A 170 -7.89 8.32 5.07
N ILE A 171 -6.62 8.01 4.86
CA ILE A 171 -5.55 9.01 4.71
C ILE A 171 -5.00 8.93 3.29
N ALA A 172 -4.92 10.09 2.63
CA ALA A 172 -4.23 10.23 1.36
C ALA A 172 -2.78 10.63 1.61
N CYS A 173 -1.86 9.96 0.93
CA CYS A 173 -0.42 10.16 1.02
C CYS A 173 0.13 10.46 -0.37
N HIS A 174 0.89 11.55 -0.48
CA HIS A 174 1.59 11.92 -1.72
C HIS A 174 3.08 11.69 -1.50
N CYS A 175 3.63 10.63 -2.09
CA CYS A 175 5.02 10.23 -1.90
C CYS A 175 5.83 10.30 -3.20
N ASP A 176 7.04 10.83 -3.16
CA ASP A 176 7.84 11.13 -4.36
C ASP A 176 8.88 10.06 -4.73
N HIS A 177 8.77 8.85 -4.21
CA HIS A 177 9.72 7.76 -4.45
C HIS A 177 9.05 6.39 -4.35
N LEU A 178 9.74 5.32 -4.74
CA LEU A 178 9.26 3.94 -4.63
C LEU A 178 9.79 3.26 -3.36
N THR A 179 8.91 2.78 -2.49
CA THR A 179 9.29 1.91 -1.36
C THR A 179 8.06 1.16 -0.81
N ASN A 180 8.05 0.87 0.48
CA ASN A 180 6.89 0.45 1.28
C ASN A 180 6.39 1.64 2.11
N PHE A 181 5.07 1.79 2.19
CA PHE A 181 4.39 2.93 2.79
C PHE A 181 3.39 2.49 3.82
N ALA A 182 3.22 3.31 4.85
CA ALA A 182 2.21 3.13 5.88
C ALA A 182 1.79 4.49 6.46
N CYS A 183 0.80 4.46 7.35
CA CYS A 183 0.44 5.61 8.16
C CYS A 183 0.77 5.31 9.62
N LEU A 184 1.59 6.17 10.24
CA LEU A 184 1.77 6.18 11.69
C LEU A 184 0.67 7.02 12.35
N VAL A 185 0.22 6.61 13.52
CA VAL A 185 -0.78 7.32 14.33
C VAL A 185 -0.36 7.39 15.79
N ASP A 186 -0.87 8.39 16.50
CA ASP A 186 -0.71 8.56 17.94
C ASP A 186 -1.94 7.98 18.66
N VAL A 187 -1.71 7.07 19.61
CA VAL A 187 -2.75 6.41 20.41
C VAL A 187 -2.79 6.87 21.87
N SER A 188 -2.26 8.05 22.17
CA SER A 188 -2.28 8.67 23.50
C SER A 188 -3.69 8.81 24.08
N ALA A 189 -4.74 8.95 23.25
CA ALA A 189 -6.13 8.92 23.68
C ALA A 189 -6.57 7.57 24.31
N ARG A 190 -5.82 6.48 24.06
CA ARG A 190 -5.98 5.19 24.78
C ARG A 190 -5.35 5.20 26.17
N VAL A 191 -4.38 6.08 26.42
CA VAL A 191 -3.60 6.12 27.68
C VAL A 191 -4.36 6.82 28.80
N SER A 192 -5.46 7.54 28.47
CA SER A 192 -6.38 8.11 29.45
C SER A 192 -7.39 7.12 30.04
N GLU A 193 -7.48 5.87 29.54
CA GLU A 193 -8.28 4.81 30.18
C GLU A 193 -7.40 3.63 30.65
N PRO A 194 -7.71 2.98 31.78
CA PRO A 194 -6.88 1.90 32.33
C PRO A 194 -6.75 0.74 31.33
N THR A 195 -5.51 0.36 31.08
CA THR A 195 -5.04 -0.72 30.18
C THR A 195 -5.95 -1.96 30.13
N GLN A 196 -6.59 -2.18 28.98
CA GLN A 196 -7.04 -3.50 28.55
C GLN A 196 -6.22 -3.93 27.32
N PRO A 197 -5.64 -5.14 27.30
CA PRO A 197 -4.78 -5.59 26.21
C PRO A 197 -5.52 -5.62 24.87
N PRO A 198 -4.84 -5.30 23.75
CA PRO A 198 -5.46 -5.25 22.42
C PRO A 198 -6.04 -6.61 22.03
N GLN A 199 -7.33 -6.65 21.70
CA GLN A 199 -7.96 -7.85 21.13
C GLN A 199 -7.58 -8.00 19.66
N TYR A 200 -6.91 -9.11 19.34
CA TYR A 200 -6.59 -9.52 17.98
C TYR A 200 -7.82 -10.16 17.32
N VAL A 201 -8.20 -9.65 16.15
CA VAL A 201 -9.22 -10.29 15.30
C VAL A 201 -8.54 -11.41 14.49
N ASN A 202 -8.89 -12.66 14.78
CA ASN A 202 -8.39 -13.82 14.04
C ASN A 202 -9.21 -14.03 12.76
N VAL A 203 -8.63 -13.76 11.59
CA VAL A 203 -9.24 -14.11 10.30
C VAL A 203 -8.59 -15.38 9.77
N THR A 204 -9.36 -16.46 9.65
CA THR A 204 -8.95 -17.72 9.05
C THR A 204 -8.85 -17.57 7.52
N LEU A 205 -7.72 -17.98 6.94
CA LEU A 205 -7.46 -17.89 5.50
C LEU A 205 -7.35 -19.27 4.85
N GLU A 206 -8.14 -19.50 3.81
CA GLU A 206 -7.96 -20.62 2.89
C GLU A 206 -6.96 -20.30 1.77
N VAL A 207 -6.17 -21.31 1.41
CA VAL A 207 -5.23 -21.29 0.28
C VAL A 207 -6.01 -21.50 -1.01
N VAL A 208 -5.92 -20.55 -1.94
CA VAL A 208 -6.34 -20.78 -3.34
C VAL A 208 -5.19 -20.32 -4.24
N SER A 209 -4.49 -21.28 -4.85
CA SER A 209 -3.63 -21.02 -6.01
C SER A 209 -4.51 -21.01 -7.25
N ILE A 210 -4.67 -19.84 -7.88
CA ILE A 210 -5.28 -19.75 -9.21
C ILE A 210 -4.12 -19.63 -10.20
N VAL A 211 -3.89 -20.68 -10.99
CA VAL A 211 -3.02 -20.63 -12.16
C VAL A 211 -3.85 -20.01 -13.29
N GLY A 212 -3.41 -18.86 -13.81
CA GLY A 212 -4.09 -18.21 -14.93
C GLY A 212 -3.79 -18.94 -16.24
N GLU A 213 -4.85 -19.34 -16.97
CA GLU A 213 -4.75 -19.84 -18.34
C GLU A 213 -4.57 -18.69 -19.34
N THR A 214 -3.62 -18.86 -20.25
CA THR A 214 -3.43 -18.02 -21.44
C THR A 214 -4.58 -18.20 -22.42
N LYS A 215 -5.43 -17.19 -22.60
CA LYS A 215 -6.35 -17.15 -23.75
C LYS A 215 -5.58 -16.73 -25.01
N ASN A 216 -5.16 -17.72 -25.77
CA ASN A 216 -4.74 -17.54 -27.16
C ASN A 216 -6.01 -17.42 -28.02
N LYS A 217 -6.22 -16.29 -28.70
CA LYS A 217 -7.13 -16.26 -29.85
C LYS A 217 -6.35 -15.81 -31.08
N ARG A 218 -6.17 -16.79 -31.97
CA ARG A 218 -5.63 -16.68 -33.32
C ARG A 218 -6.38 -15.63 -34.14
N SER A 219 -5.65 -15.14 -35.14
CA SER A 219 -6.04 -14.35 -36.32
C SER A 219 -7.48 -14.53 -36.80
#